data_AF-A0A560JCZ7-F1
#
_entry.id   AF-A0A560JCZ7-F1
#
_cell.length_a   1.000
_cell.length_b   1.000
_cell.length_c   1.000
_cell.angle_alpha   90.00
_cell.angle_beta   90.00
_cell.angle_gamma   90.00
#
_symmetry.space_group_name_H-M   'P 1'
#
loop_
_entity.id
_entity.type
_entity.pdbx_description
1 polymer ?
#
loop_
_entity_poly.entity_id
_entity_poly.type
_entity_poly.pdbx_seq_one_letter_code
_entity_poly.pdbx_strand_id
1 'polypeptide(L)'
;MANLPESLPSELQSIDLSSNRLTSLPEDLLPGSLSRPLLNLEFGDNPFPDEVRAHLATPHLRPLPLYEAAAHWLGDDRATLAEWQHFADEPGAQDYARFLDRLRGTVNYGSDEFRQTVADDLRQAATNPRLREQFFTQASEANASCEDRVTLHWNGMRAARFNADVEEGVYDDRLGELIQRGRVAFRLDALDGIARDRVNSPVTLGSNVDDVEVYLAYQHLLREPLELIHVAPDMRFLTISHVTADDAARALESVREQEANQFTDYMATRWQPWETVLRRIAPAEYEAMQDRLIEAMDEEFQTRLNQRLAEHGLLGDPDAERVLGAQVRSELASEIKREVMHRVLAQRGGLEL
;
A
#
# COMPACT_ATOMS: atom_id res chain seq x y z
N MET A 1 33.90 9.42 16.82
CA MET A 1 34.61 10.54 16.16
C MET A 1 33.99 11.87 16.58
N ALA A 2 34.77 12.94 16.70
CA ALA A 2 34.28 14.25 17.19
C ALA A 2 34.22 15.34 16.10
N ASN A 3 35.00 15.21 15.02
CA ASN A 3 35.01 16.13 13.89
C ASN A 3 35.17 15.33 12.58
N LEU A 4 34.59 15.85 11.50
CA LEU A 4 34.77 15.34 10.13
C LEU A 4 35.91 16.08 9.42
N PRO A 5 36.56 15.47 8.42
CA PRO A 5 37.45 16.19 7.53
C PRO A 5 36.68 17.27 6.75
N GLU A 6 37.34 18.40 6.47
CA GLU A 6 36.74 19.52 5.72
C GLU A 6 36.37 19.16 4.27
N SER A 7 37.04 18.15 3.70
CA SER A 7 36.74 17.66 2.35
C SER A 7 36.54 16.15 2.36
N LEU A 8 35.46 15.70 1.73
CA LEU A 8 35.20 14.29 1.47
C LEU A 8 35.62 13.93 0.04
N PRO A 9 35.94 12.65 -0.22
CA PRO A 9 36.23 12.18 -1.57
C PRO A 9 35.07 12.49 -2.53
N SER A 10 35.39 12.99 -3.73
CA SER A 10 34.39 13.34 -4.75
C SER A 10 33.64 12.15 -5.36
N GLU A 11 34.11 10.93 -5.12
CA GLU A 11 33.52 9.67 -5.59
C GLU A 11 32.68 8.96 -4.51
N LEU A 12 32.55 9.56 -3.32
CA LEU A 12 31.81 8.98 -2.20
C LEU A 12 30.31 8.89 -2.55
N GLN A 13 29.71 7.71 -2.41
CA GLN A 13 28.28 7.49 -2.71
C GLN A 13 27.41 7.31 -1.45
N SER A 14 28.03 6.85 -0.36
CA SER A 14 27.37 6.55 0.91
C SER A 14 28.35 6.79 2.06
N ILE A 15 27.87 7.38 3.16
CA ILE A 15 28.61 7.49 4.41
C ILE A 15 27.67 7.37 5.60
N ASP A 16 28.02 6.47 6.52
CA ASP A 16 27.34 6.32 7.81
C ASP A 16 28.18 7.00 8.89
N LEU A 17 27.60 8.01 9.51
CA LEU A 17 28.19 8.80 10.59
C LEU A 17 27.38 8.70 11.88
N SER A 18 26.49 7.71 11.97
CA SER A 18 25.69 7.45 13.15
C SER A 18 26.55 7.11 14.38
N SER A 19 25.99 7.28 15.58
CA SER A 19 26.64 6.91 16.85
C SER A 19 28.00 7.57 17.08
N ASN A 20 28.17 8.82 16.62
CA ASN A 20 29.38 9.60 16.82
C ASN A 20 29.17 10.70 17.87
N ARG A 21 30.20 11.56 18.06
CA ARG A 21 30.15 12.71 18.96
C ARG A 21 30.24 14.02 18.19
N LEU A 22 29.65 14.06 16.99
CA LEU A 22 29.63 15.25 16.15
C LEU A 22 28.70 16.30 16.78
N THR A 23 29.19 17.52 16.86
CA THR A 23 28.43 18.68 17.34
C THR A 23 28.15 19.69 16.21
N SER A 24 28.76 19.50 15.05
CA SER A 24 28.57 20.31 13.84
C SER A 24 28.84 19.48 12.57
N LEU A 25 28.42 20.01 11.42
CA LEU A 25 28.71 19.46 10.10
C LEU A 25 29.51 20.47 9.27
N PRO A 26 30.49 20.02 8.45
CA PRO A 26 31.12 20.85 7.42
C PRO A 26 30.07 21.47 6.48
N GLU A 27 30.32 22.68 5.97
CA GLU A 27 29.40 23.40 5.07
C GLU A 27 29.08 22.61 3.79
N ASP A 28 30.02 21.80 3.31
CA ASP A 28 29.88 20.94 2.13
C ASP A 28 28.92 19.77 2.34
N LEU A 29 28.64 19.41 3.61
CA LEU A 29 27.69 18.37 4.01
C LEU A 29 26.34 18.94 4.47
N LEU A 30 26.17 20.27 4.44
CA LEU A 30 24.89 20.89 4.75
C LEU A 30 23.88 20.63 3.62
N PRO A 31 22.59 20.40 3.96
CA PRO A 31 21.54 20.27 2.97
C PRO A 31 21.46 21.53 2.08
N GLY A 32 21.76 21.39 0.78
CA GLY A 32 21.73 22.48 -0.20
C GLY A 32 23.08 22.88 -0.81
N SER A 33 24.22 22.51 -0.20
CA SER A 33 25.57 22.71 -0.78
C SER A 33 26.04 21.53 -1.64
N LEU A 34 25.35 20.40 -1.53
CA LEU A 34 25.63 19.19 -2.28
C LEU A 34 25.29 19.39 -3.77
N SER A 35 26.30 19.72 -4.58
CA SER A 35 26.18 19.77 -6.05
C SER A 35 25.89 18.39 -6.68
N ARG A 36 25.98 17.31 -5.87
CA ARG A 36 25.60 15.94 -6.21
C ARG A 36 24.90 15.33 -5.01
N PRO A 37 23.77 14.64 -5.17
CA PRO A 37 23.13 13.96 -4.06
C PRO A 37 24.07 12.84 -3.60
N LEU A 38 24.67 12.99 -2.42
CA LEU A 38 25.16 11.83 -1.68
C LEU A 38 23.91 10.98 -1.41
N LEU A 39 23.85 9.79 -2.01
CA LEU A 39 22.67 8.92 -2.02
C LEU A 39 22.38 8.28 -0.65
N ASN A 40 23.30 8.42 0.32
CA ASN A 40 23.09 8.03 1.70
C ASN A 40 23.97 8.83 2.67
N LEU A 41 23.34 9.59 3.55
CA LEU A 41 23.97 10.28 4.68
C LEU A 41 23.19 9.95 5.94
N GLU A 42 23.79 9.18 6.85
CA GLU A 42 23.16 8.82 8.13
C GLU A 42 23.86 9.52 9.29
N PHE A 43 23.10 10.27 10.09
CA PHE A 43 23.61 11.14 11.16
C PHE A 43 23.10 10.79 12.56
N GLY A 44 22.37 9.68 12.71
CA GLY A 44 21.71 9.28 13.96
C GLY A 44 22.62 9.25 15.19
N ASP A 45 22.07 9.43 16.38
CA ASP A 45 22.81 9.30 17.66
C ASP A 45 24.07 10.17 17.82
N ASN A 46 24.03 11.40 17.30
CA ASN A 46 25.06 12.43 17.52
C ASN A 46 24.55 13.57 18.42
N PRO A 47 25.41 14.19 19.24
CA PRO A 47 25.06 15.29 20.15
C PRO A 47 24.96 16.64 19.42
N PHE A 48 24.15 16.72 18.35
CA PHE A 48 23.93 17.96 17.62
C PHE A 48 23.11 18.98 18.44
N PRO A 49 23.45 20.27 18.40
CA PRO A 49 22.60 21.35 18.89
C PRO A 49 21.21 21.31 18.21
N ASP A 50 20.18 21.82 18.90
CA ASP A 50 18.80 21.83 18.38
C ASP A 50 18.68 22.57 17.04
N GLU A 51 19.50 23.60 16.83
CA GLU A 51 19.60 24.36 15.57
C GLU A 51 20.08 23.49 14.40
N VAL A 52 21.08 22.63 14.63
CA VAL A 52 21.63 21.71 13.63
C VAL A 52 20.66 20.55 13.41
N ARG A 53 20.01 20.05 14.48
CA ARG A 53 18.93 19.06 14.36
C ARG A 53 17.76 19.57 13.55
N ALA A 54 17.37 20.85 13.70
CA ALA A 54 16.33 21.46 12.89
C ALA A 54 16.74 21.50 11.41
N HIS A 55 17.98 21.88 11.09
CA HIS A 55 18.48 21.87 9.71
C HIS A 55 18.63 20.46 9.11
N LEU A 56 18.94 19.45 9.92
CA LEU A 56 19.01 18.05 9.49
C LEU A 56 17.62 17.41 9.31
N ALA A 57 16.67 17.77 10.19
CA ALA A 57 15.29 17.31 10.13
C ALA A 57 14.48 17.99 9.02
N THR A 58 14.98 19.08 8.45
CA THR A 58 14.37 19.72 7.29
C THR A 58 15.22 19.41 6.06
N PRO A 59 14.83 18.49 5.17
CA PRO A 59 15.49 18.37 3.89
C PRO A 59 15.23 19.67 3.12
N HIS A 60 16.20 20.60 3.13
CA HIS A 60 16.19 21.79 2.28
C HIS A 60 16.52 21.41 0.82
N LEU A 61 15.92 20.34 0.31
CA LEU A 61 15.72 20.20 -1.12
C LEU A 61 14.72 21.30 -1.48
N ARG A 62 15.16 22.29 -2.26
CA ARG A 62 14.23 23.19 -2.94
C ARG A 62 13.16 22.30 -3.59
N PRO A 63 11.86 22.48 -3.29
CA PRO A 63 10.82 21.64 -3.85
C PRO A 63 10.95 21.67 -5.37
N LEU A 64 11.27 20.52 -5.96
CA LEU A 64 11.39 20.40 -7.40
C LEU A 64 9.99 20.69 -8.00
N PRO A 65 9.88 21.51 -9.05
CA PRO A 65 8.62 21.71 -9.76
C PRO A 65 8.08 20.35 -10.24
N LEU A 66 6.75 20.19 -10.22
CA LEU A 66 6.11 18.92 -10.59
C LEU A 66 6.55 18.41 -11.97
N TYR A 67 6.64 19.30 -12.95
CA TYR A 67 7.14 19.00 -14.28
C TYR A 67 8.56 18.42 -14.26
N GLU A 68 9.47 19.01 -13.49
CA GLU A 68 10.86 18.54 -13.40
C GLU A 68 10.95 17.19 -12.69
N ALA A 69 10.12 16.98 -11.66
CA ALA A 69 10.00 15.69 -11.00
C ALA A 69 9.51 14.59 -11.95
N ALA A 70 8.47 14.87 -12.75
CA ALA A 70 7.94 13.95 -13.75
C ALA A 70 8.95 13.67 -14.90
N ALA A 71 9.76 14.67 -15.28
CA ALA A 71 10.78 14.55 -16.33
C ALA A 71 11.83 13.49 -16.02
N HIS A 72 12.16 13.27 -14.74
CA HIS A 72 13.09 12.22 -14.34
C HIS A 72 12.59 10.80 -14.63
N TRP A 73 11.27 10.61 -14.77
CA TRP A 73 10.64 9.32 -15.01
C TRP A 73 10.20 9.13 -16.45
N LEU A 74 9.67 10.17 -17.09
CA LEU A 74 9.08 10.11 -18.43
C LEU A 74 10.11 10.08 -19.57
N GLY A 75 11.38 10.39 -19.29
CA GLY A 75 12.45 10.40 -20.29
C GLY A 75 12.13 11.38 -21.43
N ASP A 76 12.13 10.89 -22.68
CA ASP A 76 11.89 11.70 -23.88
C ASP A 76 10.39 11.87 -24.26
N ASP A 77 9.45 11.47 -23.40
CA ASP A 77 8.00 11.63 -23.64
C ASP A 77 7.55 13.09 -23.48
N ARG A 78 7.85 13.91 -24.50
CA ARG A 78 7.58 15.36 -24.51
C ARG A 78 6.10 15.70 -24.48
N ALA A 79 5.24 14.83 -25.02
CA ALA A 79 3.81 15.08 -25.10
C ALA A 79 3.19 14.99 -23.70
N THR A 80 3.44 13.88 -23.00
CA THR A 80 3.00 13.72 -21.61
C THR A 80 3.61 14.81 -20.74
N LEU A 81 4.91 15.09 -20.88
CA LEU A 81 5.58 16.15 -20.11
C LEU A 81 4.99 17.55 -20.29
N ALA A 82 4.48 17.89 -21.47
CA ALA A 82 3.81 19.18 -21.68
C ALA A 82 2.53 19.29 -20.83
N GLU A 83 1.74 18.21 -20.73
CA GLU A 83 0.54 18.17 -19.87
C GLU A 83 0.90 18.38 -18.39
N TRP A 84 1.98 17.76 -17.91
CA TRP A 84 2.43 17.90 -16.52
C TRP A 84 2.83 19.33 -16.13
N GLN A 85 3.09 20.24 -17.08
CA GLN A 85 3.29 21.66 -16.79
C GLN A 85 1.99 22.33 -16.34
N HIS A 86 0.84 21.87 -16.84
CA HIS A 86 -0.47 22.44 -16.54
C HIS A 86 -1.05 21.98 -15.20
N PHE A 87 -0.51 20.90 -14.62
CA PHE A 87 -0.99 20.35 -13.35
C PHE A 87 -0.30 20.96 -12.12
N ALA A 88 0.66 21.88 -12.29
CA ALA A 88 1.45 22.44 -11.20
C ALA A 88 0.62 23.21 -10.16
N ASP A 89 -0.52 23.78 -10.57
CA ASP A 89 -1.41 24.56 -9.70
C ASP A 89 -2.52 23.72 -9.05
N GLU A 90 -2.60 22.42 -9.34
CA GLU A 90 -3.59 21.52 -8.74
C GLU A 90 -3.27 21.26 -7.25
N PRO A 91 -4.29 21.09 -6.38
CA PRO A 91 -4.07 20.75 -4.97
C PRO A 91 -3.25 19.46 -4.80
N GLY A 92 -2.19 19.50 -3.99
CA GLY A 92 -1.32 18.33 -3.74
C GLY A 92 -0.25 18.07 -4.82
N ALA A 93 -0.20 18.87 -5.90
CA ALA A 93 0.81 18.74 -6.96
C ALA A 93 2.26 18.80 -6.42
N GLN A 94 2.52 19.72 -5.49
CA GLN A 94 3.85 19.87 -4.90
C GLN A 94 4.25 18.70 -3.99
N ASP A 95 3.27 18.09 -3.32
CA ASP A 95 3.49 16.90 -2.51
C ASP A 95 3.77 15.68 -3.38
N TYR A 96 3.07 15.56 -4.51
CA TYR A 96 3.36 14.54 -5.50
C TYR A 96 4.76 14.71 -6.12
N ALA A 97 5.18 15.94 -6.42
CA ALA A 97 6.54 16.22 -6.89
C ALA A 97 7.61 15.76 -5.88
N ARG A 98 7.40 16.05 -4.59
CA ARG A 98 8.28 15.59 -3.50
C ARG A 98 8.27 14.06 -3.41
N PHE A 99 7.11 13.43 -3.55
CA PHE A 99 6.99 11.97 -3.54
C PHE A 99 7.77 11.33 -4.69
N LEU A 100 7.64 11.83 -5.92
CA LEU A 100 8.38 11.33 -7.09
C LEU A 100 9.90 11.46 -6.91
N ASP A 101 10.35 12.55 -6.31
CA ASP A 101 11.78 12.75 -6.03
C ASP A 101 12.29 11.77 -4.96
N ARG A 102 11.52 11.56 -3.88
CA ARG A 102 11.82 10.54 -2.86
C ARG A 102 11.80 9.13 -3.44
N LEU A 103 10.84 8.81 -4.31
CA LEU A 103 10.73 7.53 -5.00
C LEU A 103 11.96 7.27 -5.88
N ARG A 104 12.51 8.32 -6.50
CA ARG A 104 13.74 8.24 -7.30
C ARG A 104 14.97 7.96 -6.43
N GLY A 105 14.97 8.43 -5.19
CA GLY A 105 15.99 8.12 -4.19
C GLY A 105 15.97 6.65 -3.72
N THR A 106 14.97 5.85 -4.10
CA THR A 106 14.91 4.43 -3.74
C THR A 106 15.84 3.59 -4.61
N VAL A 107 16.30 2.44 -4.06
CA VAL A 107 17.12 1.45 -4.78
C VAL A 107 16.46 0.96 -6.08
N ASN A 108 15.12 1.03 -6.17
CA ASN A 108 14.36 0.60 -7.34
C ASN A 108 14.55 1.50 -8.58
N TYR A 109 15.03 2.74 -8.42
CA TYR A 109 15.24 3.61 -9.59
C TYR A 109 16.29 3.06 -10.57
N GLY A 110 17.21 2.21 -10.10
CA GLY A 110 18.15 1.51 -10.98
C GLY A 110 17.51 0.45 -11.89
N SER A 111 16.26 0.04 -11.64
CA SER A 111 15.53 -0.94 -12.45
C SER A 111 14.76 -0.26 -13.59
N ASP A 112 15.05 -0.67 -14.83
CA ASP A 112 14.33 -0.20 -16.02
C ASP A 112 12.85 -0.54 -15.99
N GLU A 113 12.50 -1.74 -15.52
CA GLU A 113 11.11 -2.18 -15.36
C GLU A 113 10.34 -1.30 -14.38
N PHE A 114 10.98 -0.96 -13.26
CA PHE A 114 10.38 -0.09 -12.25
C PHE A 114 10.18 1.33 -12.79
N ARG A 115 11.21 1.90 -13.44
CA ARG A 115 11.09 3.23 -14.06
C ARG A 115 10.00 3.27 -15.13
N GLN A 116 9.89 2.22 -15.95
CA GLN A 116 8.83 2.12 -16.95
C GLN A 116 7.45 2.05 -16.30
N THR A 117 7.30 1.32 -15.20
CA THR A 117 6.04 1.23 -14.45
C THR A 117 5.61 2.60 -13.92
N VAL A 118 6.53 3.37 -13.33
CA VAL A 118 6.26 4.74 -12.87
C VAL A 118 5.92 5.66 -14.05
N ALA A 119 6.66 5.55 -15.16
CA ALA A 119 6.36 6.32 -16.37
C ALA A 119 4.96 6.03 -16.93
N ASP A 120 4.54 4.77 -16.94
CA ASP A 120 3.20 4.37 -17.37
C ASP A 120 2.12 4.89 -16.41
N ASP A 121 2.39 4.94 -15.10
CA ASP A 121 1.48 5.55 -14.11
C ASP A 121 1.34 7.07 -14.36
N LEU A 122 2.44 7.76 -14.67
CA LEU A 122 2.41 9.19 -15.01
C LEU A 122 1.65 9.47 -16.31
N ARG A 123 1.76 8.59 -17.32
CA ARG A 123 0.98 8.71 -18.56
C ARG A 123 -0.53 8.55 -18.31
N GLN A 124 -0.90 7.57 -17.50
CA GLN A 124 -2.31 7.34 -17.16
C GLN A 124 -2.88 8.52 -16.36
N ALA A 125 -2.17 8.99 -15.33
CA ALA A 125 -2.59 10.13 -14.53
C ALA A 125 -2.67 11.45 -15.34
N ALA A 126 -1.88 11.61 -16.40
CA ALA A 126 -2.02 12.76 -17.29
C ALA A 126 -3.38 12.79 -18.01
N THR A 127 -3.92 11.62 -18.36
CA THR A 127 -5.17 11.48 -19.12
C THR A 127 -6.41 11.25 -18.25
N ASN A 128 -6.24 10.87 -16.99
CA ASN A 128 -7.33 10.65 -16.03
C ASN A 128 -7.22 11.63 -14.82
N PRO A 129 -7.99 12.73 -14.80
CA PRO A 129 -7.95 13.72 -13.72
C PRO A 129 -8.30 13.16 -12.33
N ARG A 130 -9.24 12.21 -12.25
CA ARG A 130 -9.64 11.59 -10.96
C ARG A 130 -8.51 10.73 -10.39
N LEU A 131 -7.82 9.96 -11.24
CA LEU A 131 -6.66 9.19 -10.84
C LEU A 131 -5.51 10.11 -10.38
N ARG A 132 -5.30 11.23 -11.10
CA ARG A 132 -4.29 12.23 -10.71
C ARG A 132 -4.56 12.85 -9.34
N GLU A 133 -5.81 13.25 -9.08
CA GLU A 133 -6.23 13.77 -7.78
C GLU A 133 -5.99 12.75 -6.65
N GLN A 134 -6.29 11.46 -6.89
CA GLN A 134 -6.01 10.38 -5.93
C GLN A 134 -4.51 10.22 -5.66
N PHE A 135 -3.68 10.25 -6.70
CA PHE A 135 -2.22 10.19 -6.55
C PHE A 135 -1.69 11.38 -5.74
N PHE A 136 -2.20 12.58 -5.98
CA PHE A 136 -1.76 13.78 -5.26
C PHE A 136 -2.17 13.71 -3.78
N THR A 137 -3.39 13.28 -3.51
CA THR A 137 -3.88 13.06 -2.14
C THR A 137 -3.03 12.02 -1.39
N GLN A 138 -2.77 10.86 -2.00
CA GLN A 138 -1.94 9.82 -1.38
C GLN A 138 -0.50 10.27 -1.15
N ALA A 139 0.07 11.09 -2.04
CA ALA A 139 1.41 11.64 -1.85
C ALA A 139 1.48 12.65 -0.71
N SER A 140 0.42 13.43 -0.49
CA SER A 140 0.32 14.31 0.69
C SER A 140 0.43 13.49 1.99
N GLU A 141 -0.27 12.37 2.08
CA GLU A 141 -0.19 11.46 3.23
C GLU A 141 1.20 10.81 3.34
N ALA A 142 1.82 10.46 2.21
CA ALA A 142 3.16 9.87 2.13
C ALA A 142 4.26 10.79 2.65
N ASN A 143 4.07 12.09 2.51
CA ASN A 143 5.01 13.09 2.98
C ASN A 143 4.78 13.50 4.43
N ALA A 144 3.60 13.23 4.99
CA ALA A 144 3.28 13.52 6.39
C ALA A 144 3.80 12.44 7.35
N SER A 145 4.03 11.23 6.86
CA SER A 145 4.63 10.13 7.63
C SER A 145 6.15 10.05 7.40
N CYS A 146 6.89 9.56 8.41
CA CYS A 146 8.36 9.56 8.48
C CYS A 146 9.06 9.01 7.22
N GLU A 147 10.39 9.25 7.15
CA GLU A 147 11.26 9.13 5.97
C GLU A 147 11.16 7.83 5.14
N ASP A 148 10.59 6.74 5.66
CA ASP A 148 10.68 5.40 5.09
C ASP A 148 9.41 4.85 4.39
N ARG A 149 8.30 5.58 4.36
CA ARG A 149 7.00 5.03 3.87
C ARG A 149 6.72 5.16 2.36
N VAL A 150 7.71 5.58 1.55
CA VAL A 150 7.53 5.80 0.11
C VAL A 150 7.05 4.54 -0.63
N THR A 151 7.55 3.36 -0.26
CA THR A 151 7.14 2.08 -0.88
C THR A 151 5.69 1.71 -0.56
N LEU A 152 5.22 1.98 0.67
CA LEU A 152 3.84 1.73 1.08
C LEU A 152 2.87 2.60 0.25
N HIS A 153 3.19 3.89 0.13
CA HIS A 153 2.36 4.81 -0.65
C HIS A 153 2.42 4.51 -2.15
N TRP A 154 3.56 4.05 -2.67
CA TRP A 154 3.64 3.51 -4.04
C TRP A 154 2.68 2.33 -4.24
N ASN A 155 2.66 1.36 -3.33
CA ASN A 155 1.70 0.25 -3.41
C ASN A 155 0.24 0.76 -3.39
N GLY A 156 -0.05 1.77 -2.56
CA GLY A 156 -1.35 2.46 -2.53
C GLY A 156 -1.74 3.09 -3.87
N MET A 157 -0.79 3.71 -4.57
CA MET A 157 -1.00 4.29 -5.90
C MET A 157 -1.26 3.21 -6.95
N ARG A 158 -0.55 2.09 -6.87
CA ARG A 158 -0.81 0.92 -7.73
C ARG A 158 -2.22 0.36 -7.54
N ALA A 159 -2.70 0.31 -6.30
CA ALA A 159 -4.08 -0.07 -5.99
C ALA A 159 -5.09 0.95 -6.55
N ALA A 160 -4.82 2.25 -6.42
CA ALA A 160 -5.67 3.30 -6.98
C ALA A 160 -5.77 3.23 -8.52
N ARG A 161 -4.64 3.02 -9.21
CA ARG A 161 -4.63 2.78 -10.66
C ARG A 161 -5.48 1.58 -11.05
N PHE A 162 -5.30 0.45 -10.37
CA PHE A 162 -6.09 -0.75 -10.64
C PHE A 162 -7.59 -0.48 -10.44
N ASN A 163 -7.96 0.25 -9.39
CA ASN A 163 -9.35 0.63 -9.16
C ASN A 163 -9.90 1.54 -10.26
N ALA A 164 -9.10 2.47 -10.79
CA ALA A 164 -9.50 3.30 -11.93
C ALA A 164 -9.74 2.44 -13.20
N ASP A 165 -8.84 1.50 -13.51
CA ASP A 165 -9.01 0.56 -14.62
C ASP A 165 -10.29 -0.27 -14.44
N VAL A 166 -10.57 -0.71 -13.21
CA VAL A 166 -11.82 -1.38 -12.86
C VAL A 166 -13.02 -0.46 -13.06
N GLU A 167 -12.99 0.80 -12.61
CA GLU A 167 -14.09 1.74 -12.81
C GLU A 167 -14.35 2.05 -14.30
N GLU A 168 -13.31 2.07 -15.13
CA GLU A 168 -13.38 2.26 -16.58
C GLU A 168 -13.86 1.02 -17.35
N GLY A 169 -14.04 -0.13 -16.68
CA GLY A 169 -14.55 -1.36 -17.28
C GLY A 169 -13.50 -2.24 -17.97
N VAL A 170 -12.21 -1.98 -17.75
CA VAL A 170 -11.10 -2.72 -18.37
C VAL A 170 -11.14 -4.22 -18.07
N TYR A 171 -11.76 -4.60 -16.93
CA TYR A 171 -11.81 -5.98 -16.43
C TYR A 171 -13.14 -6.70 -16.71
N ASP A 172 -14.11 -6.06 -17.36
CA ASP A 172 -15.47 -6.60 -17.52
C ASP A 172 -15.50 -7.94 -18.29
N ASP A 173 -14.56 -8.13 -19.24
CA ASP A 173 -14.36 -9.38 -19.99
C ASP A 173 -13.08 -10.16 -19.58
N ARG A 174 -12.39 -9.72 -18.52
CA ARG A 174 -11.10 -10.28 -18.07
C ARG A 174 -11.17 -10.76 -16.62
N LEU A 175 -12.25 -11.48 -16.29
CA LEU A 175 -12.55 -11.91 -14.93
C LEU A 175 -11.47 -12.81 -14.31
N GLY A 176 -10.77 -13.63 -15.10
CA GLY A 176 -9.64 -14.42 -14.61
C GLY A 176 -8.48 -13.54 -14.10
N GLU A 177 -8.19 -12.44 -14.78
CA GLU A 177 -7.17 -11.49 -14.34
C GLU A 177 -7.64 -10.68 -13.13
N LEU A 178 -8.93 -10.31 -13.09
CA LEU A 178 -9.55 -9.68 -11.92
C LEU A 178 -9.43 -10.58 -10.68
N ILE A 179 -9.69 -11.88 -10.81
CA ILE A 179 -9.54 -12.86 -9.71
C ILE A 179 -8.09 -12.90 -9.23
N GLN A 180 -7.12 -12.96 -10.14
CA GLN A 180 -5.71 -12.96 -9.76
C GLN A 180 -5.31 -11.68 -9.01
N ARG A 181 -5.87 -10.52 -9.40
CA ARG A 181 -5.70 -9.26 -8.68
C ARG A 181 -6.31 -9.31 -7.29
N GLY A 182 -7.48 -9.93 -7.15
CA GLY A 182 -8.13 -10.19 -5.88
C GLY A 182 -7.26 -11.04 -4.95
N ARG A 183 -6.64 -12.11 -5.47
CA ARG A 183 -5.73 -12.96 -4.69
C ARG A 183 -4.53 -12.18 -4.16
N VAL A 184 -3.94 -11.34 -5.00
CA VAL A 184 -2.80 -10.49 -4.58
C VAL A 184 -3.24 -9.52 -3.50
N ALA A 185 -4.38 -8.84 -3.68
CA ALA A 185 -4.94 -7.94 -2.66
C ALA A 185 -5.18 -8.67 -1.33
N PHE A 186 -5.78 -9.88 -1.39
CA PHE A 186 -5.99 -10.72 -0.21
C PHE A 186 -4.67 -11.06 0.49
N ARG A 187 -3.66 -11.51 -0.25
CA ARG A 187 -2.34 -11.88 0.30
C ARG A 187 -1.68 -10.68 0.97
N LEU A 188 -1.79 -9.49 0.38
CA LEU A 188 -1.28 -8.25 0.96
C LEU A 188 -2.00 -7.88 2.26
N ASP A 189 -3.33 -7.94 2.30
CA ASP A 189 -4.12 -7.68 3.51
C ASP A 189 -3.79 -8.69 4.63
N ALA A 190 -3.59 -9.97 4.28
CA ALA A 190 -3.20 -11.01 5.22
C ALA A 190 -1.79 -10.75 5.80
N LEU A 191 -0.84 -10.31 4.96
CA LEU A 191 0.50 -9.92 5.41
C LEU A 191 0.48 -8.69 6.31
N ASP A 192 -0.39 -7.72 6.04
CA ASP A 192 -0.57 -6.54 6.90
C ASP A 192 -1.06 -6.94 8.31
N GLY A 193 -2.05 -7.84 8.37
CA GLY A 193 -2.51 -8.43 9.63
C GLY A 193 -1.40 -9.16 10.40
N ILE A 194 -0.61 -9.99 9.71
CA ILE A 194 0.51 -10.73 10.31
C ILE A 194 1.59 -9.76 10.83
N ALA A 195 1.91 -8.70 10.08
CA ALA A 195 2.86 -7.69 10.50
C ALA A 195 2.39 -6.96 11.77
N ARG A 196 1.12 -6.57 11.80
CA ARG A 196 0.50 -5.92 12.96
C ARG A 196 0.49 -6.83 14.20
N ASP A 197 0.14 -8.10 14.05
CA ASP A 197 0.15 -9.06 15.16
C ASP A 197 1.57 -9.30 15.69
N ARG A 198 2.56 -9.32 14.80
CA ARG A 198 3.97 -9.43 15.19
C ARG A 198 4.42 -8.24 16.04
N VAL A 199 4.12 -7.00 15.64
CA VAL A 199 4.52 -5.81 16.42
C VAL A 199 3.84 -5.76 17.78
N ASN A 200 2.61 -6.26 17.87
CA ASN A 200 1.87 -6.35 19.14
C ASN A 200 2.25 -7.56 20.01
N SER A 201 3.21 -8.40 19.57
CA SER A 201 3.64 -9.58 20.30
C SER A 201 4.51 -9.22 21.52
N PRO A 202 4.37 -9.92 22.67
CA PRO A 202 5.22 -9.69 23.85
C PRO A 202 6.73 -9.79 23.60
N VAL A 203 7.14 -10.48 22.54
CA VAL A 203 8.54 -10.70 22.15
C VAL A 203 9.16 -9.44 21.52
N THR A 204 8.36 -8.60 20.88
CA THR A 204 8.76 -7.39 20.14
C THR A 204 8.34 -6.10 20.87
N LEU A 205 7.43 -6.20 21.84
CA LEU A 205 7.04 -5.15 22.79
C LEU A 205 8.27 -4.61 23.55
N GLY A 206 8.88 -3.55 23.02
CA GLY A 206 10.09 -2.90 23.56
C GLY A 206 11.16 -2.59 22.52
N SER A 207 11.05 -3.13 21.30
CA SER A 207 11.85 -2.72 20.15
C SER A 207 11.12 -1.61 19.39
N ASN A 208 11.82 -0.57 18.93
CA ASN A 208 11.24 0.55 18.18
C ASN A 208 10.91 0.17 16.72
N VAL A 209 10.31 -1.00 16.52
CA VAL A 209 10.03 -1.61 15.21
C VAL A 209 8.66 -1.15 14.73
N ASP A 210 8.62 -0.52 13.55
CA ASP A 210 7.40 -0.04 12.91
C ASP A 210 6.65 -1.19 12.22
N ASP A 211 5.31 -1.21 12.28
CA ASP A 211 4.48 -2.23 11.63
C ASP A 211 4.63 -2.18 10.10
N VAL A 212 4.83 -0.99 9.55
CA VAL A 212 5.12 -0.76 8.14
C VAL A 212 6.44 -1.41 7.71
N GLU A 213 7.50 -1.31 8.51
CA GLU A 213 8.80 -1.91 8.16
C GLU A 213 8.72 -3.44 8.13
N VAL A 214 8.02 -4.04 9.10
CA VAL A 214 7.76 -5.48 9.15
C VAL A 214 6.93 -5.93 7.94
N TYR A 215 5.87 -5.17 7.62
CA TYR A 215 5.01 -5.46 6.48
C TYR A 215 5.78 -5.42 5.16
N LEU A 216 6.58 -4.39 4.94
CA LEU A 216 7.43 -4.23 3.77
C LEU A 216 8.49 -5.34 3.67
N ALA A 217 9.08 -5.76 4.80
CA ALA A 217 10.00 -6.89 4.83
C ALA A 217 9.32 -8.20 4.40
N TYR A 218 8.10 -8.48 4.88
CA TYR A 218 7.34 -9.64 4.43
C TYR A 218 7.01 -9.58 2.94
N GLN A 219 6.55 -8.43 2.43
CA GLN A 219 6.27 -8.25 1.01
C GLN A 219 7.48 -8.57 0.14
N HIS A 220 8.68 -8.12 0.54
CA HIS A 220 9.89 -8.40 -0.21
C HIS A 220 10.27 -9.89 -0.15
N LEU A 221 10.37 -10.46 1.07
CA LEU A 221 10.78 -11.86 1.27
C LEU A 221 9.80 -12.86 0.64
N LEU A 222 8.51 -12.51 0.60
CA LEU A 222 7.44 -13.39 0.12
C LEU A 222 6.91 -13.00 -1.26
N ARG A 223 7.56 -12.06 -1.96
CA ARG A 223 7.17 -11.62 -3.31
C ARG A 223 7.02 -12.79 -4.28
N GLU A 224 8.07 -13.60 -4.43
CA GLU A 224 8.03 -14.75 -5.35
C GLU A 224 7.16 -15.89 -4.80
N PRO A 225 7.30 -16.34 -3.52
CA PRO A 225 6.50 -17.45 -2.97
C PRO A 225 4.98 -17.23 -2.94
N LEU A 226 4.54 -15.96 -2.86
CA LEU A 226 3.14 -15.54 -2.88
C LEU A 226 2.73 -14.89 -4.21
N GLU A 227 3.59 -14.89 -5.22
CA GLU A 227 3.33 -14.28 -6.53
C GLU A 227 2.73 -12.85 -6.41
N LEU A 228 3.33 -12.02 -5.57
CA LEU A 228 2.88 -10.64 -5.32
C LEU A 228 3.20 -9.75 -6.52
N ILE A 229 2.46 -9.96 -7.61
CA ILE A 229 2.56 -9.17 -8.84
C ILE A 229 2.27 -7.69 -8.54
N HIS A 230 3.08 -6.79 -9.09
CA HIS A 230 2.96 -5.33 -8.96
C HIS A 230 3.34 -4.70 -7.62
N VAL A 231 3.92 -5.45 -6.68
CA VAL A 231 4.66 -4.88 -5.54
C VAL A 231 6.03 -4.37 -6.04
N ALA A 232 6.68 -3.45 -5.31
CA ALA A 232 8.05 -3.02 -5.64
C ALA A 232 9.07 -4.19 -5.48
N PRO A 233 10.06 -4.33 -6.39
CA PRO A 233 11.00 -5.47 -6.39
C PRO A 233 12.00 -5.44 -5.24
N ASP A 234 12.65 -4.31 -4.96
CA ASP A 234 13.69 -4.22 -3.94
C ASP A 234 13.34 -3.20 -2.85
N MET A 235 13.56 -3.59 -1.59
CA MET A 235 13.37 -2.71 -0.44
C MET A 235 14.66 -2.63 0.36
N ARG A 236 15.11 -1.40 0.61
CA ARG A 236 16.37 -1.07 1.29
C ARG A 236 16.37 -1.44 2.79
N PHE A 237 15.21 -1.81 3.36
CA PHE A 237 14.97 -1.88 4.81
C PHE A 237 15.04 -3.29 5.43
N LEU A 238 15.51 -4.30 4.69
CA LEU A 238 15.61 -5.66 5.22
C LEU A 238 16.41 -5.74 6.54
N THR A 239 17.39 -4.86 6.72
CA THR A 239 18.31 -4.90 7.86
C THR A 239 17.68 -4.46 9.19
N ILE A 240 16.53 -3.75 9.18
CA ILE A 240 15.95 -3.11 10.37
C ILE A 240 14.72 -3.86 10.92
N SER A 241 14.00 -4.60 10.07
CA SER A 241 12.71 -5.23 10.45
C SER A 241 12.80 -6.40 11.43
N HIS A 242 14.00 -6.91 11.74
CA HIS A 242 14.21 -8.13 12.55
C HIS A 242 13.34 -9.34 12.12
N VAL A 243 12.87 -9.38 10.86
CA VAL A 243 12.13 -10.52 10.31
C VAL A 243 13.12 -11.61 9.93
N THR A 244 13.04 -12.74 10.61
CA THR A 244 13.89 -13.91 10.33
C THR A 244 13.32 -14.76 9.19
N ALA A 245 14.14 -15.65 8.63
CA ALA A 245 13.66 -16.62 7.63
C ALA A 245 12.52 -17.50 8.17
N ASP A 246 12.58 -17.89 9.45
CA ASP A 246 11.52 -18.68 10.09
C ASP A 246 10.22 -17.89 10.23
N ASP A 247 10.31 -16.58 10.46
CA ASP A 247 9.14 -15.70 10.49
C ASP A 247 8.48 -15.60 9.12
N ALA A 248 9.27 -15.45 8.06
CA ALA A 248 8.77 -15.44 6.69
C ALA A 248 8.12 -16.77 6.31
N ALA A 249 8.72 -17.91 6.71
CA ALA A 249 8.15 -19.22 6.45
C ALA A 249 6.78 -19.42 7.13
N ARG A 250 6.63 -19.00 8.40
CA ARG A 250 5.34 -19.06 9.11
C ARG A 250 4.30 -18.12 8.50
N ALA A 251 4.71 -16.91 8.11
CA ALA A 251 3.82 -15.97 7.42
C ALA A 251 3.34 -16.54 6.08
N LEU A 252 4.23 -17.16 5.29
CA LEU A 252 3.87 -17.82 4.04
C LEU A 252 2.82 -18.92 4.23
N GLU A 253 3.02 -19.81 5.21
CA GLU A 253 2.08 -20.88 5.52
C GLU A 253 0.72 -20.31 5.95
N SER A 254 0.73 -19.32 6.85
CA SER A 254 -0.49 -18.67 7.32
C SER A 254 -1.27 -17.99 6.20
N VAL A 255 -0.61 -17.25 5.30
CA VAL A 255 -1.28 -16.61 4.16
C VAL A 255 -1.92 -17.66 3.24
N ARG A 256 -1.24 -18.77 2.97
CA ARG A 256 -1.79 -19.85 2.12
C ARG A 256 -3.00 -20.52 2.75
N GLU A 257 -2.97 -20.77 4.06
CA GLU A 257 -4.10 -21.31 4.79
C GLU A 257 -5.28 -20.34 4.82
N GLN A 258 -5.01 -19.05 5.06
CA GLN A 258 -6.03 -18.01 5.02
C GLN A 258 -6.65 -17.89 3.62
N GLU A 259 -5.85 -17.90 2.56
CA GLU A 259 -6.35 -17.81 1.19
C GLU A 259 -7.26 -19.00 0.85
N ALA A 260 -6.83 -20.22 1.19
CA ALA A 260 -7.62 -21.43 0.93
C ALA A 260 -9.00 -21.42 1.61
N ASN A 261 -9.11 -20.77 2.77
CA ASN A 261 -10.33 -20.82 3.58
C ASN A 261 -11.21 -19.56 3.49
N GLN A 262 -10.62 -18.40 3.12
CA GLN A 262 -11.28 -17.10 3.30
C GLN A 262 -11.32 -16.26 2.03
N PHE A 263 -10.59 -16.63 0.98
CA PHE A 263 -10.49 -15.80 -0.24
C PHE A 263 -11.86 -15.57 -0.89
N THR A 264 -12.69 -16.62 -0.98
CA THR A 264 -14.03 -16.53 -1.58
C THR A 264 -14.92 -15.54 -0.83
N ASP A 265 -14.94 -15.60 0.49
CA ASP A 265 -15.71 -14.69 1.34
C ASP A 265 -15.19 -13.25 1.23
N TYR A 266 -13.87 -13.08 1.23
CA TYR A 266 -13.22 -11.80 1.05
C TYR A 266 -13.62 -11.15 -0.28
N MET A 267 -13.53 -11.90 -1.38
CA MET A 267 -13.85 -11.40 -2.71
C MET A 267 -15.33 -11.00 -2.81
N ALA A 268 -16.23 -11.82 -2.26
CA ALA A 268 -17.67 -11.56 -2.30
C ALA A 268 -18.09 -10.36 -1.44
N THR A 269 -17.48 -10.17 -0.27
CA THR A 269 -18.02 -9.27 0.77
C THR A 269 -17.20 -8.01 1.01
N ARG A 270 -15.87 -8.08 0.88
CA ARG A 270 -14.95 -7.00 1.26
C ARG A 270 -14.32 -6.32 0.06
N TRP A 271 -14.05 -7.07 -1.01
CA TRP A 271 -13.29 -6.54 -2.14
C TRP A 271 -14.15 -5.76 -3.13
N GLN A 272 -14.19 -4.43 -2.95
CA GLN A 272 -14.98 -3.48 -3.76
C GLN A 272 -14.81 -3.57 -5.28
N PRO A 273 -13.62 -3.88 -5.84
CA PRO A 273 -13.47 -4.05 -7.30
C PRO A 273 -14.40 -5.10 -7.89
N TRP A 274 -14.63 -6.22 -7.19
CA TRP A 274 -15.57 -7.24 -7.63
C TRP A 274 -17.00 -6.69 -7.71
N GLU A 275 -17.46 -5.99 -6.67
CA GLU A 275 -18.80 -5.40 -6.65
C GLU A 275 -19.00 -4.37 -7.77
N THR A 276 -17.95 -3.59 -8.06
CA THR A 276 -17.95 -2.61 -9.16
C THR A 276 -18.13 -3.28 -10.52
N VAL A 277 -17.38 -4.36 -10.78
CA VAL A 277 -17.52 -5.14 -12.03
C VAL A 277 -18.88 -5.81 -12.09
N LEU A 278 -19.33 -6.46 -11.00
CA LEU A 278 -20.61 -7.16 -10.91
C LEU A 278 -21.79 -6.28 -11.33
N ARG A 279 -21.82 -5.03 -10.87
CA ARG A 279 -22.85 -4.03 -11.22
C ARG A 279 -22.95 -3.77 -12.73
N ARG A 280 -21.83 -3.82 -13.46
CA ARG A 280 -21.81 -3.59 -14.91
C ARG A 280 -22.08 -4.86 -15.71
N ILE A 281 -21.50 -5.99 -15.31
CA ILE A 281 -21.56 -7.22 -16.09
C ILE A 281 -22.84 -8.03 -15.84
N ALA A 282 -23.47 -7.89 -14.67
CA ALA A 282 -24.69 -8.61 -14.33
C ALA A 282 -25.63 -7.75 -13.45
N PRO A 283 -26.14 -6.61 -13.97
CA PRO A 283 -26.95 -5.67 -13.20
C PRO A 283 -28.21 -6.31 -12.61
N ALA A 284 -28.89 -7.21 -13.34
CA ALA A 284 -30.08 -7.89 -12.84
C ALA A 284 -29.78 -8.84 -11.67
N GLU A 285 -28.66 -9.57 -11.72
CA GLU A 285 -28.23 -10.43 -10.62
C GLU A 285 -27.81 -9.59 -9.41
N TYR A 286 -27.17 -8.44 -9.64
CA TYR A 286 -26.83 -7.48 -8.59
C TYR A 286 -28.08 -6.91 -7.91
N GLU A 287 -29.08 -6.46 -8.66
CA GLU A 287 -30.33 -5.94 -8.10
C GLU A 287 -31.07 -7.01 -7.28
N ALA A 288 -31.23 -8.21 -7.84
CA ALA A 288 -31.84 -9.32 -7.12
C ALA A 288 -31.07 -9.72 -5.85
N MET A 289 -29.73 -9.62 -5.88
CA MET A 289 -28.90 -9.83 -4.70
C MET A 289 -29.16 -8.78 -3.61
N GLN A 290 -29.28 -7.50 -3.98
CA GLN A 290 -29.58 -6.44 -3.01
C GLN A 290 -30.96 -6.61 -2.39
N ASP A 291 -31.98 -6.97 -3.19
CA ASP A 291 -33.32 -7.25 -2.68
C ASP A 291 -33.31 -8.41 -1.69
N ARG A 292 -32.59 -9.50 -2.01
CA ARG A 292 -32.42 -10.65 -1.10
C ARG A 292 -31.70 -10.29 0.19
N LEU A 293 -30.69 -9.41 0.13
CA LEU A 293 -29.98 -8.93 1.31
C LEU A 293 -30.93 -8.16 2.24
N ILE A 294 -31.84 -7.36 1.68
CA ILE A 294 -32.84 -6.61 2.45
C ILE A 294 -33.85 -7.58 3.07
N GLU A 295 -34.41 -8.50 2.27
CA GLU A 295 -35.40 -9.49 2.73
C GLU A 295 -34.84 -10.40 3.84
N ALA A 296 -33.57 -10.81 3.73
CA ALA A 296 -32.92 -11.63 4.75
C ALA A 296 -32.78 -10.94 6.11
N MET A 297 -32.86 -9.60 6.18
CA MET A 297 -32.80 -8.85 7.45
C MET A 297 -34.09 -8.89 8.26
N ASP A 298 -35.18 -9.42 7.71
CA ASP A 298 -36.45 -9.58 8.39
C ASP A 298 -36.50 -10.93 9.16
N GLU A 299 -37.29 -11.90 8.69
CA GLU A 299 -37.57 -13.13 9.43
C GLU A 299 -36.36 -14.05 9.58
N GLU A 300 -35.52 -14.16 8.55
CA GLU A 300 -34.35 -15.04 8.55
C GLU A 300 -33.30 -14.57 9.57
N PHE A 301 -32.95 -13.28 9.56
CA PHE A 301 -32.04 -12.69 10.54
C PHE A 301 -32.53 -12.91 11.97
N GLN A 302 -33.80 -12.62 12.25
CA GLN A 302 -34.36 -12.80 13.59
C GLN A 302 -34.35 -14.26 14.03
N THR A 303 -34.65 -15.19 13.12
CA THR A 303 -34.64 -16.63 13.40
C THR A 303 -33.23 -17.10 13.75
N ARG A 304 -32.23 -16.77 12.94
CA ARG A 304 -30.82 -17.16 13.18
C ARG A 304 -30.26 -16.51 14.44
N LEU A 305 -30.58 -15.23 14.69
CA LEU A 305 -30.14 -14.53 15.91
C LEU A 305 -30.73 -15.17 17.16
N ASN A 306 -32.05 -15.42 17.19
CA ASN A 306 -32.70 -16.06 18.33
C ASN A 306 -32.15 -17.47 18.58
N GLN A 307 -31.87 -18.23 17.53
CA GLN A 307 -31.22 -19.53 17.66
C GLN A 307 -29.83 -19.40 18.29
N ARG A 308 -28.99 -18.48 17.80
CA ARG A 308 -27.63 -18.25 18.31
C ARG A 308 -27.63 -17.83 19.78
N LEU A 309 -28.55 -16.94 20.17
CA LEU A 309 -28.72 -16.49 21.55
C LEU A 309 -29.18 -17.65 22.44
N ALA A 310 -30.11 -18.47 21.96
CA ALA A 310 -30.59 -19.64 22.69
C ALA A 310 -29.48 -20.67 22.92
N GLU A 311 -28.64 -20.94 21.91
CA GLU A 311 -27.48 -21.85 22.00
C GLU A 311 -26.48 -21.42 23.08
N HIS A 312 -26.32 -20.11 23.28
CA HIS A 312 -25.41 -19.55 24.29
C HIS A 312 -26.10 -19.25 25.63
N GLY A 313 -27.43 -19.45 25.74
CA GLY A 313 -28.21 -19.10 26.93
C GLY A 313 -28.28 -17.59 27.21
N LEU A 314 -28.13 -16.75 26.18
CA LEU A 314 -28.03 -15.29 26.25
C LEU A 314 -29.30 -14.58 25.74
N LEU A 315 -30.44 -15.25 25.74
CA LEU A 315 -31.71 -14.65 25.29
C LEU A 315 -32.07 -13.42 26.14
N GLY A 316 -32.30 -12.29 25.47
CA GLY A 316 -32.64 -11.02 26.10
C GLY A 316 -31.45 -10.26 26.69
N ASP A 317 -30.21 -10.68 26.43
CA ASP A 317 -29.00 -9.92 26.72
C ASP A 317 -28.73 -8.91 25.58
N PRO A 318 -28.86 -7.58 25.81
CA PRO A 318 -28.69 -6.58 24.77
C PRO A 318 -27.27 -6.53 24.18
N ASP A 319 -26.25 -6.86 24.97
CA ASP A 319 -24.86 -6.88 24.49
C ASP A 319 -24.61 -8.11 23.63
N ALA A 320 -25.16 -9.27 24.02
CA ALA A 320 -25.10 -10.48 23.20
C ALA A 320 -25.86 -10.30 21.89
N GLU A 321 -27.05 -9.70 21.92
CA GLU A 321 -27.84 -9.37 20.72
C GLU A 321 -27.05 -8.49 19.76
N ARG A 322 -26.33 -7.48 20.27
CA ARG A 322 -25.51 -6.58 19.45
C ARG A 322 -24.35 -7.31 18.78
N VAL A 323 -23.62 -8.15 19.52
CA VAL A 323 -22.44 -8.86 19.02
C VAL A 323 -22.83 -9.99 18.08
N LEU A 324 -23.72 -10.88 18.50
CA LEU A 324 -24.18 -12.00 17.69
C LEU A 324 -25.02 -11.53 16.50
N GLY A 325 -25.79 -10.46 16.65
CA GLY A 325 -26.51 -9.83 15.53
C GLY A 325 -25.57 -9.33 14.44
N ALA A 326 -24.43 -8.72 14.79
CA ALA A 326 -23.43 -8.32 13.80
C ALA A 326 -22.83 -9.53 13.06
N GLN A 327 -22.57 -10.63 13.77
CA GLN A 327 -22.06 -11.87 13.18
C GLN A 327 -23.07 -12.49 12.21
N VAL A 328 -24.33 -12.68 12.64
CA VAL A 328 -25.39 -13.26 11.81
C VAL A 328 -25.63 -12.43 10.54
N ARG A 329 -25.61 -11.09 10.64
CA ARG A 329 -25.71 -10.23 9.45
C ARG A 329 -24.55 -10.44 8.48
N SER A 330 -23.33 -10.55 8.99
CA SER A 330 -22.14 -10.78 8.15
C SER A 330 -22.18 -12.16 7.49
N GLU A 331 -22.65 -13.18 8.20
CA GLU A 331 -22.81 -14.55 7.69
C GLU A 331 -23.85 -14.59 6.57
N LEU A 332 -25.04 -14.04 6.80
CA LEU A 332 -26.10 -13.95 5.79
C LEU A 332 -25.62 -13.20 4.54
N ALA A 333 -24.97 -12.05 4.72
CA ALA A 333 -24.43 -11.29 3.61
C ALA A 333 -23.37 -12.08 2.83
N SER A 334 -22.50 -12.81 3.51
CA SER A 334 -21.49 -13.66 2.86
C SER A 334 -22.13 -14.81 2.07
N GLU A 335 -23.12 -15.49 2.63
CA GLU A 335 -23.85 -16.56 1.94
C GLU A 335 -24.49 -16.08 0.64
N ILE A 336 -25.27 -14.99 0.70
CA ILE A 336 -25.99 -14.46 -0.46
C ILE A 336 -25.01 -13.93 -1.51
N LYS A 337 -24.01 -13.14 -1.12
CA LYS A 337 -23.04 -12.55 -2.05
C LYS A 337 -22.17 -13.63 -2.72
N ARG A 338 -21.76 -14.68 -2.00
CA ARG A 338 -21.00 -15.80 -2.56
C ARG A 338 -21.80 -16.58 -3.60
N GLU A 339 -23.06 -16.86 -3.32
CA GLU A 339 -23.93 -17.60 -4.24
C GLU A 339 -24.03 -16.87 -5.59
N VAL A 340 -24.28 -15.55 -5.54
CA VAL A 340 -24.39 -14.70 -6.74
C VAL A 340 -23.06 -14.62 -7.48
N MET A 341 -21.95 -14.46 -6.75
CA MET A 341 -20.61 -14.45 -7.33
C MET A 341 -20.31 -15.74 -8.10
N HIS A 342 -20.49 -16.91 -7.48
CA HIS A 342 -20.26 -18.19 -8.13
C HIS A 342 -21.16 -18.39 -9.35
N ARG A 343 -22.44 -18.00 -9.25
CA ARG A 343 -23.38 -18.09 -10.37
C ARG A 343 -22.91 -17.25 -11.57
N VAL A 344 -22.51 -16.00 -11.33
CA VAL A 344 -22.04 -15.09 -12.39
C VAL A 344 -20.73 -15.58 -13.00
N LEU A 345 -19.78 -16.05 -12.18
CA LEU A 345 -18.50 -16.61 -12.66
C LEU A 345 -18.71 -17.88 -13.49
N ALA A 346 -19.62 -18.76 -13.08
CA ALA A 346 -19.96 -19.97 -13.82
C ALA A 346 -20.58 -19.65 -15.19
N GLN A 347 -21.48 -18.65 -15.25
CA GLN A 347 -22.10 -18.21 -16.51
C GLN A 347 -21.08 -17.56 -17.47
N ARG A 348 -20.04 -16.90 -16.95
CA ARG A 348 -19.08 -16.09 -17.71
C ARG A 348 -17.71 -16.75 -17.89
N GLY A 349 -17.70 -18.05 -18.17
CA GLY A 349 -16.50 -18.78 -18.58
C GLY A 349 -16.09 -19.93 -17.66
N GLY A 350 -16.95 -20.37 -16.74
CA GLY A 350 -16.68 -21.52 -15.88
C GLY A 350 -15.50 -21.31 -14.93
N LEU A 351 -15.30 -20.07 -14.47
CA LEU A 351 -14.19 -19.73 -13.58
C LEU A 351 -14.48 -20.21 -12.15
N GLU A 352 -13.48 -20.82 -11.53
CA GLU A 352 -13.51 -21.27 -10.12
C GLU A 352 -12.56 -20.41 -9.27
N LEU A 353 -12.92 -20.24 -8.00
CA LEU A 353 -12.20 -19.45 -7.00
C LEU A 353 -11.41 -20.33 -6.04
#